data_AF-A0A7S3L8G3-F1
#
_entry.id   AF-A0A7S3L8G3-F1
#
_cell.length_a   1.000
_cell.length_b   1.000
_cell.length_c   1.000
_cell.angle_alpha   90.00
_cell.angle_beta   90.00
_cell.angle_gamma   90.00
#
_symmetry.space_group_name_H-M   'P 1'
#
loop_
_entity.id
_entity.type
_entity.pdbx_description
1 polymer ?
#
loop_
_entity_poly.entity_id
_entity_poly.type
_entity_poly.pdbx_seq_one_letter_code
_entity_poly.pdbx_strand_id
1 'polypeptide(L)'
;RRSAANIPGYGPTDVFFPGSWAGQWRIQRQVSLGGSSENTVTLDYTTRFVPSIEDGTVVVDRGFTQANLEGAATLSQAATPSYQWTHTNPNDLRLAWPDGRRKDVKITQRAADYEQVGEGRLWSSEVQRVTIDGGSNSDNNGIPVVTARRVVTQYRWEPNSEDKAAPNIVQALEVIYDLGGSDPLQSSSSG
;
A
#
# COMPACT_ATOMS: atom_id res chain seq x y z
N ARG A 1 21.19 4.38 10.46
CA ARG A 1 21.12 3.23 11.39
C ARG A 1 20.13 2.22 10.81
N ARG A 2 20.57 1.07 10.25
CA ARG A 2 19.73 0.11 9.48
C ARG A 2 19.63 -1.29 10.13
N SER A 3 19.51 -1.39 11.45
CA SER A 3 19.61 -2.70 12.16
C SER A 3 18.31 -3.26 12.75
N ALA A 4 17.18 -2.55 12.66
CA ALA A 4 15.91 -3.03 13.22
C ALA A 4 15.31 -4.22 12.43
N ALA A 5 15.65 -4.37 11.15
CA ALA A 5 15.17 -5.47 10.29
C ALA A 5 15.69 -6.86 10.70
N ASN A 6 16.76 -6.92 11.51
CA ASN A 6 17.36 -8.17 12.00
C ASN A 6 16.84 -8.60 13.38
N ILE A 7 15.96 -7.81 14.01
CA ILE A 7 15.34 -8.19 15.28
C ILE A 7 14.17 -9.13 14.96
N PRO A 8 14.18 -10.39 15.42
CA PRO A 8 13.08 -11.32 15.20
C PRO A 8 11.76 -10.68 15.64
N GLY A 9 10.80 -10.59 14.71
CA GLY A 9 9.46 -10.02 14.96
C GLY A 9 9.24 -8.57 14.54
N TYR A 10 10.28 -7.80 14.18
CA TYR A 10 10.11 -6.38 13.81
C TYR A 10 9.79 -6.13 12.31
N GLY A 11 9.97 -7.14 11.45
CA GLY A 11 9.73 -7.03 10.01
C GLY A 11 10.61 -5.98 9.32
N PRO A 12 10.38 -5.69 8.02
CA PRO A 12 11.17 -4.71 7.30
C PRO A 12 10.90 -3.27 7.79
N THR A 13 11.92 -2.41 7.77
CA THR A 13 11.78 -0.95 8.03
C THR A 13 10.93 -0.30 6.95
N ASP A 14 10.22 0.79 7.26
CA ASP A 14 9.35 1.50 6.31
C ASP A 14 10.12 2.20 5.15
N VAL A 15 9.38 2.70 4.15
CA VAL A 15 9.87 3.64 3.14
C VAL A 15 9.85 5.05 3.71
N PHE A 16 11.01 5.70 3.76
CA PHE A 16 11.13 7.06 4.28
C PHE A 16 11.10 8.08 3.14
N PHE A 17 10.33 9.14 3.32
CA PHE A 17 10.20 10.24 2.39
C PHE A 17 10.78 11.52 3.02
N PRO A 18 11.18 12.52 2.20
CA PRO A 18 11.64 13.81 2.72
C PRO A 18 10.59 14.44 3.64
N GLY A 19 11.03 15.04 4.76
CA GLY A 19 10.13 15.67 5.72
C GLY A 19 9.22 16.76 5.14
N SER A 20 9.62 17.38 4.02
CA SER A 20 8.81 18.33 3.27
C SER A 20 7.50 17.75 2.72
N TRP A 21 7.33 16.43 2.74
CA TRP A 21 6.11 15.76 2.33
C TRP A 21 5.07 15.63 3.42
N ALA A 22 5.35 16.04 4.66
CA ALA A 22 4.39 15.95 5.74
C ALA A 22 3.02 16.56 5.35
N GLY A 23 1.94 15.86 5.66
CA GLY A 23 0.58 16.31 5.36
C GLY A 23 -0.14 15.49 4.30
N GLN A 24 -1.21 16.05 3.75
CA GLN A 24 -2.06 15.38 2.75
C GLN A 24 -1.66 15.75 1.33
N TRP A 25 -1.69 14.75 0.46
CA TRP A 25 -1.32 14.89 -0.95
C TRP A 25 -2.40 14.24 -1.82
N ARG A 26 -2.61 14.80 -3.01
CA ARG A 26 -3.38 14.12 -4.04
C ARG A 26 -2.45 13.17 -4.77
N ILE A 27 -2.85 11.91 -4.88
CA ILE A 27 -2.10 10.91 -5.62
C ILE A 27 -2.88 10.49 -6.86
N GLN A 28 -2.19 10.51 -7.99
CA GLN A 28 -2.64 9.88 -9.21
C GLN A 28 -1.87 8.57 -9.37
N ARG A 29 -2.57 7.44 -9.21
CA ARG A 29 -1.98 6.12 -9.22
C ARG A 29 -2.39 5.37 -10.47
N GLN A 30 -1.40 4.95 -11.25
CA GLN A 30 -1.59 4.08 -12.38
C GLN A 30 -1.19 2.66 -11.98
N VAL A 31 -2.12 1.72 -11.98
CA VAL A 31 -1.90 0.33 -11.56
C VAL A 31 -1.97 -0.60 -12.76
N SER A 32 -0.91 -1.38 -13.00
CA SER A 32 -0.90 -2.46 -13.98
C SER A 32 -0.78 -3.83 -13.30
N LEU A 33 -1.59 -4.79 -13.76
CA LEU A 33 -1.53 -6.18 -13.30
C LEU A 33 -0.58 -6.97 -14.19
N GLY A 34 0.39 -7.65 -13.57
CA GLY A 34 1.36 -8.50 -14.29
C GLY A 34 2.34 -7.75 -15.20
N GLY A 35 2.43 -6.42 -15.06
CA GLY A 35 3.31 -5.58 -15.88
C GLY A 35 2.86 -5.35 -17.32
N SER A 36 1.66 -5.82 -17.70
CA SER A 36 1.06 -5.51 -19.00
C SER A 36 0.39 -4.13 -18.97
N SER A 37 0.64 -3.31 -19.99
CA SER A 37 -0.01 -2.01 -20.17
C SER A 37 -1.50 -2.13 -20.53
N GLU A 38 -1.95 -3.29 -20.99
CA GLU A 38 -3.33 -3.52 -21.47
C GLU A 38 -4.36 -3.55 -20.33
N ASN A 39 -3.94 -3.85 -19.09
CA ASN A 39 -4.80 -3.91 -17.90
C ASN A 39 -4.41 -2.83 -16.89
N THR A 40 -4.43 -1.57 -17.34
CA THR A 40 -4.04 -0.44 -16.51
C THR A 40 -5.25 0.34 -16.03
N VAL A 41 -5.34 0.58 -14.72
CA VAL A 41 -6.37 1.42 -14.10
C VAL A 41 -5.72 2.65 -13.48
N THR A 42 -6.28 3.83 -13.77
CA THR A 42 -5.89 5.08 -13.12
C THR A 42 -6.86 5.41 -12.00
N LEU A 43 -6.32 5.68 -10.81
CA LEU A 43 -7.07 6.00 -9.60
C LEU A 43 -6.56 7.33 -9.03
N ASP A 44 -7.49 8.20 -8.67
CA ASP A 44 -7.20 9.45 -7.99
C ASP A 44 -7.74 9.39 -6.56
N TYR A 45 -6.87 9.60 -5.57
CA TYR A 45 -7.28 9.58 -4.17
C TYR A 45 -6.36 10.44 -3.31
N THR A 46 -6.69 10.59 -2.03
CA THR A 46 -5.86 11.34 -1.07
C THR A 46 -4.98 10.37 -0.29
N THR A 47 -3.70 10.71 -0.20
CA THR A 47 -2.73 10.06 0.69
C THR A 47 -2.32 11.03 1.80
N ARG A 48 -1.74 10.49 2.88
CA ARG A 48 -1.22 11.28 3.99
C ARG A 48 0.17 10.78 4.36
N PHE A 49 1.10 11.70 4.56
CA PHE A 49 2.41 11.42 5.12
C PHE A 49 2.47 11.94 6.54
N VAL A 50 2.95 11.10 7.46
CA VAL A 50 3.06 11.40 8.89
C VAL A 50 4.52 11.30 9.33
N PRO A 51 4.92 12.04 10.39
CA PRO A 51 6.26 11.92 10.96
C PRO A 51 6.64 10.46 11.19
N SER A 52 7.85 10.09 10.77
CA SER A 52 8.38 8.76 11.01
C SER A 52 9.11 8.70 12.36
N ILE A 53 9.59 7.52 12.73
CA ILE A 53 10.49 7.34 13.89
C ILE A 53 11.91 7.86 13.64
N GLU A 54 12.26 8.16 12.38
CA GLU A 54 13.54 8.72 11.95
C GLU A 54 13.38 10.22 11.72
N ASP A 55 14.17 11.00 12.47
CA ASP A 55 14.10 12.47 12.46
C ASP A 55 14.25 13.05 11.06
N GLY A 56 13.42 14.04 10.75
CA GLY A 56 13.44 14.75 9.46
C GLY A 56 12.84 13.96 8.28
N THR A 57 12.25 12.79 8.53
CA THR A 57 11.59 11.99 7.50
C THR A 57 10.12 11.75 7.84
N VAL A 58 9.34 11.40 6.80
CA VAL A 58 7.94 10.99 6.94
C VAL A 58 7.73 9.62 6.31
N VAL A 59 6.66 8.96 6.73
CA VAL A 59 6.18 7.70 6.13
C VAL A 59 4.76 7.89 5.62
N VAL A 60 4.36 7.08 4.66
CA VAL A 60 2.97 7.03 4.23
C VAL A 60 2.12 6.48 5.38
N ASP A 61 1.07 7.19 5.75
CA ASP A 61 0.00 6.66 6.58
C ASP A 61 -0.76 5.60 5.78
N ARG A 62 -0.30 4.36 5.87
CA ARG A 62 -0.87 3.26 5.09
C ARG A 62 -2.34 3.03 5.38
N GLY A 63 -2.77 3.26 6.62
CA GLY A 63 -4.17 3.10 7.01
C GLY A 63 -5.07 4.09 6.28
N PHE A 64 -4.75 5.39 6.42
CA PHE A 64 -5.46 6.45 5.72
C PHE A 64 -5.41 6.26 4.19
N THR A 65 -4.22 5.96 3.66
CA THR A 65 -3.97 5.85 2.23
C THR A 65 -4.71 4.67 1.63
N GLN A 66 -4.64 3.49 2.26
CA GLN A 66 -5.36 2.31 1.78
C GLN A 66 -6.87 2.50 1.89
N ALA A 67 -7.39 3.10 2.97
CA ALA A 67 -8.83 3.33 3.11
C ALA A 67 -9.38 4.25 1.99
N ASN A 68 -8.66 5.31 1.64
CA ASN A 68 -9.02 6.18 0.51
C ASN A 68 -8.88 5.47 -0.84
N LEU A 69 -7.84 4.65 -1.01
CA LEU A 69 -7.66 3.82 -2.21
C LEU A 69 -8.82 2.85 -2.41
N GLU A 70 -9.27 2.15 -1.36
CA GLU A 70 -10.42 1.23 -1.46
C GLU A 70 -11.68 1.96 -1.90
N GLY A 71 -11.92 3.16 -1.37
CA GLY A 71 -13.05 4.01 -1.80
C GLY A 71 -12.96 4.40 -3.27
N ALA A 72 -11.78 4.81 -3.74
CA ALA A 72 -11.55 5.16 -5.14
C ALA A 72 -11.69 3.96 -6.10
N ALA A 73 -11.23 2.78 -5.68
CA ALA A 73 -11.27 1.56 -6.50
C ALA A 73 -12.68 0.98 -6.66
N THR A 74 -13.56 1.12 -5.67
CA THR A 74 -14.91 0.52 -5.73
C THR A 74 -15.90 1.31 -6.59
N LEU A 75 -15.57 2.53 -7.06
CA LEU A 75 -16.42 3.46 -7.83
C LEU A 75 -17.87 3.63 -7.29
N SER A 76 -18.12 3.17 -6.07
CA SER A 76 -19.41 3.12 -5.41
C SER A 76 -19.28 3.85 -4.09
N GLN A 77 -20.38 4.42 -3.60
CA GLN A 77 -20.49 5.06 -2.29
C GLN A 77 -20.37 4.05 -1.12
N ALA A 78 -19.59 2.97 -1.29
CA ALA A 78 -19.26 2.08 -0.20
C ALA A 78 -18.59 2.90 0.91
N ALA A 79 -19.02 2.67 2.15
CA ALA A 79 -18.45 3.35 3.30
C ALA A 79 -16.93 3.13 3.33
N THR A 80 -16.18 4.22 3.52
CA THR A 80 -14.73 4.17 3.72
C THR A 80 -14.43 3.22 4.88
N PRO A 81 -13.57 2.20 4.70
CA PRO A 81 -13.28 1.27 5.77
C PRO A 81 -12.61 1.98 6.94
N SER A 82 -12.94 1.52 8.15
CA SER A 82 -12.10 1.80 9.32
C SER A 82 -10.77 1.06 9.17
N TYR A 83 -9.72 1.58 9.82
CA TYR A 83 -8.38 1.00 9.70
C TYR A 83 -7.63 0.98 11.03
N GLN A 84 -6.72 0.02 11.15
CA GLN A 84 -5.73 -0.07 12.24
C GLN A 84 -4.35 -0.17 11.61
N TRP A 85 -3.53 0.85 11.87
CA TRP A 85 -2.14 0.93 11.44
C TRP A 85 -1.39 1.91 12.32
N THR A 86 -0.09 1.68 12.54
CA THR A 86 0.78 2.61 13.26
C THR A 86 2.13 2.70 12.59
N HIS A 87 2.75 3.88 12.59
CA HIS A 87 4.09 4.08 12.03
C HIS A 87 5.18 3.28 12.78
N THR A 88 4.92 2.91 14.04
CA THR A 88 5.81 2.05 14.85
C THR A 88 5.71 0.57 14.52
N ASN A 89 4.61 0.14 13.87
CA ASN A 89 4.45 -1.20 13.31
C ASN A 89 3.96 -1.06 11.85
N PRO A 90 4.86 -0.66 10.94
CA PRO A 90 4.48 -0.26 9.58
C PRO A 90 3.99 -1.44 8.74
N ASN A 91 4.24 -2.67 9.18
CA ASN A 91 4.06 -3.91 8.41
C ASN A 91 2.74 -4.63 8.67
N ASP A 92 1.89 -4.14 9.57
CA ASP A 92 0.57 -4.72 9.86
C ASP A 92 -0.50 -3.64 9.64
N LEU A 93 -1.27 -3.79 8.56
CA LEU A 93 -2.43 -2.95 8.26
C LEU A 93 -3.67 -3.82 8.27
N ARG A 94 -4.71 -3.36 8.97
CA ARG A 94 -6.03 -4.02 8.99
C ARG A 94 -7.10 -3.03 8.60
N LEU A 95 -8.01 -3.45 7.74
CA LEU A 95 -9.19 -2.71 7.31
C LEU A 95 -10.45 -3.50 7.68
N ALA A 96 -11.48 -2.78 8.11
CA ALA A 96 -12.80 -3.34 8.39
C ALA A 96 -13.91 -2.45 7.83
N TRP A 97 -14.84 -3.08 7.13
CA TRP A 97 -16.01 -2.44 6.55
C TRP A 97 -17.27 -2.68 7.42
N PRO A 98 -18.28 -1.81 7.34
CA PRO A 98 -19.54 -1.97 8.08
C PRO A 98 -20.32 -3.25 7.73
N ASP A 99 -20.10 -3.81 6.54
CA ASP A 99 -20.71 -5.07 6.06
C ASP A 99 -20.04 -6.34 6.66
N GLY A 100 -19.06 -6.15 7.55
CA GLY A 100 -18.32 -7.24 8.19
C GLY A 100 -17.12 -7.74 7.40
N ARG A 101 -16.90 -7.28 6.16
CA ARG A 101 -15.70 -7.61 5.38
C ARG A 101 -14.45 -7.10 6.09
N ARG A 102 -13.35 -7.86 5.97
CA ARG A 102 -12.03 -7.48 6.52
C ARG A 102 -10.93 -7.71 5.50
N LYS A 103 -9.89 -6.88 5.59
CA LYS A 103 -8.67 -7.02 4.79
C LYS A 103 -7.47 -6.75 5.67
N ASP A 104 -6.60 -7.75 5.77
CA ASP A 104 -5.31 -7.62 6.43
C ASP A 104 -4.20 -7.59 5.38
N VAL A 105 -3.30 -6.64 5.49
CA VAL A 105 -2.10 -6.52 4.63
C VAL A 105 -0.88 -6.60 5.52
N LYS A 106 -0.10 -7.67 5.35
CA LYS A 106 1.17 -7.88 6.04
C LYS A 106 2.33 -7.74 5.09
N ILE A 107 3.29 -6.88 5.42
CA ILE A 107 4.47 -6.65 4.58
C ILE A 107 5.61 -7.53 5.07
N THR A 108 6.07 -8.44 4.21
CA THR A 108 7.06 -9.47 4.55
C THR A 108 8.46 -9.12 4.06
N GLN A 109 8.57 -8.35 2.97
CA GLN A 109 9.83 -7.81 2.46
C GLN A 109 9.59 -6.40 1.93
N ARG A 110 10.60 -5.54 2.03
CA ARG A 110 10.58 -4.19 1.48
C ARG A 110 11.96 -3.79 0.98
N ALA A 111 11.98 -3.08 -0.13
CA ALA A 111 13.16 -2.37 -0.64
C ALA A 111 12.73 -0.97 -1.08
N ALA A 112 13.65 -0.02 -0.97
CA ALA A 112 13.49 1.32 -1.52
C ALA A 112 14.84 1.80 -2.05
N ASP A 113 14.80 2.46 -3.20
CA ASP A 113 15.96 3.10 -3.82
C ASP A 113 15.85 4.60 -3.63
N TYR A 114 16.78 5.14 -2.85
CA TYR A 114 16.81 6.54 -2.44
C TYR A 114 17.76 7.41 -3.30
N GLU A 115 18.43 6.83 -4.30
CA GLU A 115 19.45 7.56 -5.09
C GLU A 115 18.86 8.77 -5.83
N GLN A 116 17.61 8.66 -6.30
CA GLN A 116 16.96 9.69 -7.14
C GLN A 116 15.99 10.60 -6.36
N VAL A 117 15.96 10.52 -5.03
CA VAL A 117 15.01 11.32 -4.21
C VAL A 117 15.24 12.82 -4.38
N GLY A 118 16.50 13.25 -4.51
CA GLY A 118 16.82 14.65 -4.80
C GLY A 118 16.33 15.13 -6.16
N GLU A 119 16.06 14.22 -7.09
CA GLU A 119 15.59 14.48 -8.46
C GLU A 119 14.07 14.34 -8.60
N GLY A 120 13.34 14.23 -7.48
CA GLY A 120 11.89 14.12 -7.52
C GLY A 120 11.37 12.71 -7.79
N ARG A 121 12.18 11.66 -7.55
CA ARG A 121 11.81 10.25 -7.82
C ARG A 121 12.16 9.32 -6.66
N LEU A 122 11.31 8.33 -6.41
CA LEU A 122 11.58 7.27 -5.44
C LEU A 122 11.02 5.96 -5.95
N TRP A 123 11.83 4.91 -5.92
CA TRP A 123 11.36 3.55 -6.19
C TRP A 123 11.21 2.77 -4.90
N SER A 124 10.12 2.02 -4.78
CA SER A 124 9.92 1.07 -3.69
C SER A 124 9.36 -0.24 -4.20
N SER A 125 9.67 -1.32 -3.49
CA SER A 125 9.12 -2.65 -3.73
C SER A 125 8.70 -3.28 -2.42
N GLU A 126 7.49 -3.82 -2.36
CA GLU A 126 6.94 -4.50 -1.19
C GLU A 126 6.44 -5.89 -1.56
N VAL A 127 6.79 -6.89 -0.77
CA VAL A 127 6.12 -8.19 -0.79
C VAL A 127 5.06 -8.19 0.29
N GLN A 128 3.81 -8.43 -0.12
CA GLN A 128 2.62 -8.33 0.72
C GLN A 128 1.94 -9.69 0.77
N ARG A 129 1.59 -10.13 1.98
CA ARG A 129 0.56 -11.15 2.21
C ARG A 129 -0.75 -10.43 2.49
N VAL A 130 -1.77 -10.72 1.70
CA VAL A 130 -3.10 -10.13 1.84
C VAL A 130 -4.07 -11.22 2.26
N THR A 131 -4.79 -11.00 3.35
CA THR A 131 -5.91 -11.85 3.76
C THR A 131 -7.19 -11.06 3.58
N ILE A 132 -8.17 -11.62 2.89
CA ILE A 132 -9.50 -11.04 2.73
C ILE A 132 -10.50 -12.00 3.34
N ASP A 133 -11.24 -11.52 4.34
CA ASP A 133 -12.39 -12.22 4.89
C ASP A 133 -13.65 -11.57 4.32
N GLY A 134 -14.43 -12.37 3.59
CA GLY A 134 -15.65 -11.88 2.98
C GLY A 134 -16.74 -11.76 4.05
N GLY A 135 -17.45 -10.62 4.06
CA GLY A 135 -18.53 -10.35 5.02
C GLY A 135 -19.71 -11.32 4.87
N SER A 136 -20.84 -11.01 5.49
CA SER A 136 -22.00 -11.92 5.60
C SER A 136 -22.59 -12.41 4.26
N ASN A 137 -22.24 -11.78 3.13
CA ASN A 137 -22.70 -12.11 1.78
C ASN A 137 -21.58 -12.63 0.86
N SER A 138 -20.52 -13.21 1.44
CA SER A 138 -19.38 -13.76 0.69
C SER A 138 -19.68 -15.16 0.14
N ASP A 139 -19.43 -15.35 -1.17
CA ASP A 139 -19.51 -16.64 -1.86
C ASP A 139 -18.55 -17.71 -1.29
N ASN A 140 -17.56 -17.28 -0.49
CA ASN A 140 -16.55 -18.18 0.08
C ASN A 140 -16.97 -18.84 1.41
N ASN A 141 -18.27 -18.78 1.77
CA ASN A 141 -18.82 -19.44 2.97
C ASN A 141 -18.06 -19.12 4.27
N GLY A 142 -17.55 -17.88 4.40
CA GLY A 142 -16.76 -17.42 5.54
C GLY A 142 -15.30 -17.92 5.59
N ILE A 143 -14.78 -18.52 4.51
CA ILE A 143 -13.38 -18.91 4.40
C ILE A 143 -12.54 -17.69 3.96
N PRO A 144 -11.53 -17.28 4.75
CA PRO A 144 -10.63 -16.20 4.35
C PRO A 144 -9.76 -16.60 3.16
N VAL A 145 -9.64 -15.71 2.18
CA VAL A 145 -8.75 -15.87 1.03
C VAL A 145 -7.41 -15.23 1.35
N VAL A 146 -6.32 -15.97 1.17
CA VAL A 146 -4.96 -15.48 1.42
C VAL A 146 -4.18 -15.47 0.10
N THR A 147 -3.64 -14.31 -0.27
CA THR A 147 -2.79 -14.15 -1.46
C THR A 147 -1.45 -13.54 -1.10
N ALA A 148 -0.46 -13.75 -1.98
CA ALA A 148 0.84 -13.12 -1.89
C ALA A 148 1.09 -12.32 -3.18
N ARG A 149 1.57 -11.09 -3.05
CA ARG A 149 1.87 -10.23 -4.20
C ARG A 149 3.12 -9.41 -3.97
N ARG A 150 3.79 -9.04 -5.05
CA ARG A 150 4.82 -7.99 -5.06
C ARG A 150 4.24 -6.73 -5.67
N VAL A 151 4.41 -5.62 -4.98
CA VAL A 151 4.01 -4.29 -5.43
C VAL A 151 5.28 -3.48 -5.66
N VAL A 152 5.50 -3.03 -6.90
CA VAL A 152 6.59 -2.12 -7.26
C VAL A 152 6.00 -0.76 -7.56
N THR A 153 6.45 0.27 -6.87
CA THR A 153 5.95 1.64 -7.02
C THR A 153 7.09 2.59 -7.38
N GLN A 154 6.89 3.36 -8.44
CA GLN A 154 7.68 4.56 -8.72
C GLN A 154 6.85 5.78 -8.33
N TYR A 155 7.36 6.56 -7.38
CA TYR A 155 6.85 7.89 -7.08
C TYR A 155 7.60 8.92 -7.90
N ARG A 156 6.85 9.86 -8.48
CA ARG A 156 7.38 11.07 -9.09
C ARG A 156 6.62 12.27 -8.53
N TRP A 157 7.36 13.30 -8.17
CA TRP A 157 6.81 14.58 -7.76
C TRP A 157 7.62 15.70 -8.37
N GLU A 158 6.97 16.83 -8.58
CA GLU A 158 7.65 18.06 -8.91
C GLU A 158 7.72 18.89 -7.62
N PRO A 159 8.89 19.43 -7.25
CA PRO A 159 8.95 20.44 -6.22
C PRO A 159 8.06 21.60 -6.68
N ASN A 160 7.04 21.96 -5.88
CA ASN A 160 6.01 22.94 -6.28
C ASN A 160 6.61 24.12 -7.06
N SER A 161 6.08 24.34 -8.27
CA SER A 161 6.10 25.65 -8.91
C SER A 161 5.36 26.65 -8.01
N GLU A 162 5.69 27.93 -8.13
CA GLU A 162 5.49 29.04 -7.18
C GLU A 162 4.06 29.25 -6.60
N ASP A 163 3.06 28.49 -7.03
CA ASP A 163 1.68 28.60 -6.57
C ASP A 163 1.41 27.76 -5.31
N LYS A 164 1.50 28.41 -4.14
CA LYS A 164 1.26 27.80 -2.82
C LYS A 164 -0.21 27.36 -2.58
N ALA A 165 -1.14 27.70 -3.47
CA ALA A 165 -2.55 27.33 -3.34
C ALA A 165 -2.91 25.99 -4.01
N ALA A 166 -2.07 25.48 -4.91
CA ALA A 166 -2.30 24.21 -5.57
C ALA A 166 -2.03 23.04 -4.59
N PRO A 167 -2.88 21.99 -4.59
CA PRO A 167 -2.61 20.80 -3.77
C PRO A 167 -1.32 20.14 -4.26
N ASN A 168 -0.49 19.68 -3.33
CA ASN A 168 0.70 18.95 -3.72
C ASN A 168 0.30 17.62 -4.42
N ILE A 169 0.85 17.37 -5.60
CA ILE A 169 0.54 16.19 -6.42
C ILE A 169 1.73 15.24 -6.44
N VAL A 170 1.46 13.97 -6.17
CA VAL A 170 2.39 12.87 -6.40
C VAL A 170 1.81 11.97 -7.49
N GLN A 171 2.62 11.66 -8.49
CA GLN A 171 2.32 10.61 -9.46
C GLN A 171 2.93 9.31 -8.95
N ALA A 172 2.15 8.23 -8.98
CA ALA A 172 2.61 6.90 -8.62
C ALA A 172 2.31 5.91 -9.75
N LEU A 173 3.36 5.34 -10.35
CA LEU A 173 3.23 4.20 -11.23
C LEU A 173 3.42 2.94 -10.40
N GLU A 174 2.44 2.04 -10.42
CA GLU A 174 2.47 0.80 -9.67
C GLU A 174 2.29 -0.40 -10.57
N VAL A 175 3.14 -1.40 -10.35
CA VAL A 175 3.01 -2.72 -10.97
C VAL A 175 2.80 -3.77 -9.89
N ILE A 176 1.74 -4.56 -10.03
CA ILE A 176 1.40 -5.64 -9.10
C ILE A 176 1.69 -6.98 -9.78
N TYR A 177 2.55 -7.78 -9.16
CA TYR A 177 2.84 -9.15 -9.55
C TYR A 177 2.21 -10.10 -8.54
N ASP A 178 1.36 -11.02 -9.01
CA ASP A 178 0.94 -12.15 -8.19
C ASP A 178 2.15 -13.08 -7.98
N LEU A 179 2.37 -13.52 -6.74
CA LEU A 179 3.44 -14.45 -6.41
C LEU A 179 2.92 -15.89 -6.22
N GLY A 180 1.63 -16.10 -6.46
CA GLY A 180 0.96 -17.36 -6.22
C GLY A 180 0.47 -17.47 -4.78
N GLY A 181 -0.81 -17.78 -4.63
CA GLY A 181 -1.41 -18.31 -3.41
C GLY A 181 -2.06 -19.64 -3.75
N SER A 182 -1.38 -20.75 -3.49
CA SER A 182 -2.02 -22.06 -3.52
C SER A 182 -2.95 -22.17 -2.33
N ASP A 183 -4.21 -22.51 -2.56
CA ASP A 183 -5.05 -23.09 -1.53
C ASP A 183 -4.30 -24.29 -0.91
N PRO A 184 -3.98 -24.28 0.40
CA PRO A 184 -3.28 -25.38 1.04
C PRO A 184 -4.08 -26.70 1.02
N LEU A 185 -5.35 -26.68 0.59
CA LEU A 185 -6.19 -27.86 0.41
C LEU A 185 -6.21 -28.42 -1.03
N GLN A 186 -5.57 -27.76 -2.01
CA GLN A 186 -5.59 -28.22 -3.40
C GLN A 186 -4.46 -29.22 -3.77
N SER A 187 -3.62 -29.63 -2.82
CA SER A 187 -2.52 -30.56 -3.10
C SER A 187 -2.86 -32.06 -2.96
N SER A 188 -4.14 -32.47 -2.97
CA SER A 188 -4.47 -33.90 -2.94
C SER A 188 -5.79 -34.25 -3.63
N SER A 189 -5.80 -34.26 -4.96
CA SER A 189 -6.65 -35.20 -5.71
C SER A 189 -6.15 -35.37 -7.15
N SER A 190 -5.20 -36.26 -7.33
CA SER A 190 -5.02 -36.96 -8.59
C SER A 190 -4.50 -38.36 -8.23
N GLY A 191 -5.47 -39.27 -8.07
CA GLY A 191 -5.24 -40.71 -8.22
C GLY A 191 -5.33 -41.10 -9.68
#